data_AF-A0A2V8V844-F1
#
_entry.id   AF-A0A2V8V844-F1
#
_cell.length_a   1.000
_cell.length_b   1.000
_cell.length_c   1.000
_cell.angle_alpha   90.00
_cell.angle_beta   90.00
_cell.angle_gamma   90.00
#
_symmetry.space_group_name_H-M   'P 1'
#
loop_
_entity.id
_entity.type
_entity.pdbx_description
1 polymer ?
#
loop_
_entity_poly.entity_id
_entity_poly.type
_entity_poly.pdbx_seq_one_letter_code
_entity_poly.pdbx_strand_id
1 'polypeptide(L)' 'MVVQAIHYNARLLKHYTLHAFALMPNHVHLLVTVLVPVPRLTRFLKGITAKRANQM' A
#
# COMPACT_ATOMS: atom_id res chain seq x y z
N MET A 1 -6.16 8.95 0.54
CA MET A 1 -6.33 7.74 1.39
C MET A 1 -5.46 6.55 0.96
N VAL A 2 -5.66 5.96 -0.24
CA VAL A 2 -4.84 4.82 -0.75
C VAL A 2 -3.45 5.28 -1.21
N VAL A 3 -3.35 6.31 -2.06
CA VAL A 3 -2.06 6.84 -2.53
C VAL A 3 -1.16 7.31 -1.37
N GLN A 4 -1.76 7.93 -0.35
CA GLN A 4 -1.04 8.28 0.88
C GLN A 4 -0.53 7.04 1.62
N ALA A 5 -1.32 5.96 1.70
CA ALA A 5 -0.87 4.72 2.32
C ALA A 5 0.30 4.09 1.56
N ILE A 6 0.28 4.15 0.22
CA ILE A 6 1.39 3.71 -0.64
C ILE A 6 2.67 4.47 -0.25
N HIS A 7 2.64 5.81 -0.31
CA HIS A 7 3.82 6.61 0.03
C HIS A 7 4.25 6.49 1.49
N TYR A 8 3.32 6.38 2.44
CA TYR A 8 3.63 6.19 3.86
C TYR A 8 4.38 4.88 4.10
N ASN A 9 3.90 3.78 3.49
CA ASN A 9 4.55 2.47 3.62
C ASN A 9 5.94 2.46 2.94
N ALA A 10 6.12 3.19 1.85
CA ALA A 10 7.40 3.29 1.16
C ALA A 10 8.40 4.18 1.90
N ARG A 11 8.00 5.39 2.31
CA ARG A 11 8.92 6.42 2.81
C ARG A 11 9.15 6.37 4.32
N LEU A 12 8.08 6.17 5.10
CA LEU A 12 8.17 6.22 6.56
C LEU A 12 8.36 4.83 7.16
N LEU A 13 7.57 3.84 6.72
CA LEU A 13 7.71 2.47 7.23
C LEU A 13 8.82 1.67 6.54
N LYS A 14 9.30 2.13 5.37
CA LYS A 14 10.31 1.46 4.55
C LYS A 14 9.99 -0.03 4.28
N HIS A 15 8.71 -0.36 4.12
CA HIS A 15 8.27 -1.73 3.84
C HIS A 15 8.68 -2.21 2.44
N TYR A 16 8.90 -1.28 1.51
CA TYR A 16 9.31 -1.55 0.15
C TYR A 16 9.90 -0.31 -0.52
N THR A 17 10.65 -0.53 -1.61
CA THR A 17 11.00 0.53 -2.57
C THR A 17 9.92 0.59 -3.65
N LEU A 18 9.33 1.77 -3.86
CA LEU A 18 8.26 1.98 -4.84
C LEU A 18 8.84 2.31 -6.22
N HIS A 19 8.50 1.50 -7.24
CA HIS A 19 8.89 1.76 -8.63
C HIS A 19 7.77 2.41 -9.43
N ALA A 20 6.57 1.84 -9.35
CA ALA A 20 5.38 2.35 -10.03
C ALA A 20 4.09 1.89 -9.36
N PHE A 21 2.98 2.59 -9.60
CA PHE A 21 1.65 2.15 -9.21
C PHE A 21 0.59 2.66 -10.19
N ALA A 22 -0.53 1.95 -10.27
CA ALA A 22 -1.72 2.39 -10.98
C ALA A 22 -2.95 2.21 -10.08
N LEU A 23 -3.77 3.25 -10.00
CA LEU A 23 -5.04 3.22 -9.29
C LEU A 23 -6.17 3.10 -10.32
N MET A 24 -6.93 2.02 -10.26
CA MET A 24 -8.12 1.82 -11.07
C MET A 24 -9.38 1.85 -10.19
N PRO A 25 -10.57 2.08 -10.76
CA PRO A 25 -11.81 2.14 -9.98
C PRO A 25 -12.09 0.90 -9.13
N ASN A 26 -11.64 -0.28 -9.57
CA ASN A 26 -11.91 -1.57 -8.91
C ASN A 26 -10.67 -2.26 -8.32
N HIS A 27 -9.44 -1.85 -8.67
CA HIS A 27 -8.23 -2.47 -8.15
C HIS A 27 -7.01 -1.53 -8.20
N VAL A 28 -5.92 -1.98 -7.59
CA VAL A 28 -4.65 -1.23 -7.52
C VAL A 28 -3.51 -2.15 -7.96
N HIS A 29 -2.69 -1.67 -8.89
CA HIS A 29 -1.42 -2.31 -9.24
C HIS A 29 -0.25 -1.62 -8.54
N LEU A 30 0.70 -2.43 -8.04
CA LEU A 30 1.89 -1.94 -7.34
C LEU A 30 3.13 -2.70 -7.83
N LEU A 31 4.11 -1.98 -8.36
CA LEU A 31 5.43 -2.52 -8.73
C LEU A 31 6.45 -2.05 -7.69
N VAL A 32 6.99 -2.98 -6.91
CA VAL A 32 7.84 -2.68 -5.75
C VAL A 32 8.92 -3.72 -5.54
N THR A 33 10.05 -3.29 -4.96
CA THR A 33 10.99 -4.22 -4.31
C THR A 33 10.60 -4.34 -2.85
N VAL A 34 10.13 -5.52 -2.46
CA VAL A 34 9.66 -5.79 -1.11
C VAL A 34 10.84 -5.92 -0.14
N LEU A 35 10.78 -5.23 1.00
CA LEU A 35 11.83 -5.22 2.04
C LEU A 35 11.39 -5.89 3.36
N VAL A 36 10.15 -6.36 3.42
CA VAL A 36 9.57 -7.06 4.57
C VAL A 36 8.81 -8.30 4.09
N PRO A 37 8.50 -9.30 4.94
CA PRO A 37 7.70 -10.44 4.50
C PRO A 37 6.40 -10.01 3.82
N VAL A 38 6.10 -10.59 2.65
CA VAL A 38 4.94 -10.23 1.82
C VAL A 38 3.61 -10.20 2.61
N PRO A 39 3.31 -11.15 3.52
CA PRO A 39 2.09 -11.09 4.33
C PRO A 39 1.99 -9.84 5.22
N ARG A 40 3.14 -9.34 5.71
CA ARG A 40 3.18 -8.09 6.50
C ARG A 40 2.84 -6.90 5.62
N LEU A 41 3.44 -6.81 4.43
CA LEU A 41 3.19 -5.75 3.47
C LEU A 41 1.69 -5.67 3.10
N THR A 42 1.10 -6.80 2.70
CA THR A 42 -0.30 -6.86 2.25
C THR A 42 -1.27 -6.58 3.39
N ARG A 43 -1.00 -7.03 4.61
CA ARG A 43 -1.81 -6.70 5.79
C ARG A 43 -1.88 -5.18 6.04
N PHE A 44 -0.74 -4.50 5.97
CA PHE A 44 -0.67 -3.05 6.18
C PHE A 44 -1.38 -2.28 5.07
N LEU A 45 -1.07 -2.59 3.80
CA LEU A 45 -1.68 -1.90 2.68
C LEU A 45 -3.18 -2.15 2.62
N LYS A 46 -3.64 -3.41 2.58
CA LYS A 46 -5.07 -3.72 2.46
C LYS A 46 -5.86 -3.35 3.71
N GLY A 47 -5.37 -3.73 4.89
CA GLY A 47 -6.11 -3.58 6.15
C GLY A 47 -6.36 -2.13 6.52
N ILE A 48 -5.32 -1.29 6.49
CA ILE A 48 -5.46 0.13 6.88
C ILE A 48 -6.31 0.88 5.85
N THR A 49 -6.11 0.63 4.55
CA THR A 49 -6.91 1.33 3.54
C THR A 49 -8.36 0.87 3.57
N ALA A 50 -8.64 -0.42 3.76
CA ALA A 50 -10.02 -0.90 3.87
C ALA A 50 -10.74 -0.32 5.10
N LYS A 51 -10.09 -0.33 6.27
CA LYS A 51 -10.68 0.26 7.49
C LYS A 51 -11.05 1.73 7.28
N ARG A 52 -10.14 2.52 6.72
CA ARG A 52 -10.39 3.95 6.50
C ARG A 52 -11.45 4.20 5.42
N ALA A 53 -11.53 3.37 4.37
CA ALA A 53 -12.56 3.51 3.34
C ALA A 53 -13.96 3.26 3.93
N ASN A 54 -14.07 2.26 4.80
CA ASN A 54 -15.34 1.86 5.40
C ASN A 54 -15.78 2.74 6.58
N GLN A 55 -14.98 3.74 6.97
CA GLN A 55 -15.31 4.72 8.02
C GLN A 55 -15.84 6.04 7.45
N MET A 56 -16.02 6.11 6.12
CA MET A 56 -16.61 7.25 5.41
C MET A 56 -18.10 7.03 5.20
#